data_AF-A0A5Q0SFU4-F1
#
_entry.id   AF-A0A5Q0SFU4-F1
#
_cell.length_a   1.000
_cell.length_b   1.000
_cell.length_c   1.000
_cell.angle_alpha   90.00
_cell.angle_beta   90.00
_cell.angle_gamma   90.00
#
_symmetry.space_group_name_H-M   'P 1'
#
loop_
_entity.id
_entity.type
_entity.pdbx_description
1 polymer ?
#
loop_
_entity_poly.entity_id
_entity_poly.type
_entity_poly.pdbx_seq_one_letter_code
_entity_poly.pdbx_strand_id
1 'polypeptide(L)'
;MTTRGKEQQKKRRYSESITAFKKELKALSFEPIYGESIKDIITRLTVKIEEIANQYKYTVEFPEKAEIEAEGDIYYFIYPITLKTKTGKKKIYLHVQYLMYDQSQWAGMITGVK
;
A
#
# COMPACT_ATOMS: atom_id res chain seq x y z
N MET A 1 36.07 17.79 -5.39
CA MET A 1 35.19 16.72 -4.87
C MET A 1 33.91 16.69 -5.70
N THR A 2 33.74 15.65 -6.52
CA THR A 2 32.74 15.60 -7.60
C THR A 2 31.32 15.33 -7.08
N THR A 3 30.36 16.11 -7.58
CA THR A 3 28.90 16.07 -7.33
C THR A 3 28.28 14.67 -7.45
N ARG A 4 28.89 13.76 -8.22
CA ARG A 4 28.47 12.36 -8.41
C ARG A 4 28.37 11.55 -7.11
N GLY A 5 29.25 11.78 -6.13
CA GLY A 5 29.26 11.02 -4.87
C GLY A 5 28.04 11.35 -3.98
N LYS A 6 27.63 12.62 -3.93
CA LYS A 6 26.49 13.07 -3.12
C LYS A 6 25.14 12.61 -3.69
N GLU A 7 25.02 12.52 -5.02
CA GLU A 7 23.80 12.02 -5.67
C GLU A 7 23.60 10.51 -5.45
N GLN A 8 24.68 9.72 -5.54
CA GLN A 8 24.61 8.28 -5.26
C GLN A 8 24.25 8.00 -3.79
N GLN A 9 24.79 8.78 -2.86
CA GLN A 9 24.46 8.65 -1.43
C GLN A 9 23.00 9.02 -1.14
N LYS A 10 22.47 10.09 -1.76
CA LYS A 10 21.04 10.45 -1.65
C LYS A 10 20.12 9.37 -2.21
N LYS A 11 20.46 8.79 -3.37
CA LYS A 11 19.70 7.68 -3.97
C LYS A 11 19.68 6.42 -3.09
N ARG A 12 20.80 6.07 -2.44
CA ARG A 12 20.86 4.92 -1.51
C ARG A 12 19.95 5.10 -0.30
N ARG A 13 20.06 6.24 0.40
CA ARG A 13 19.20 6.56 1.57
C ARG A 13 17.72 6.62 1.21
N TYR A 14 17.39 7.06 -0.01
CA TYR A 14 16.02 7.06 -0.53
C TYR A 14 15.49 5.65 -0.82
N SER A 15 16.31 4.81 -1.45
CA SER A 15 15.98 3.40 -1.67
C SER A 15 15.71 2.71 -0.35
N GLU A 16 16.51 2.96 0.68
CA GLU A 16 16.28 2.45 2.03
C GLU A 16 14.94 2.90 2.61
N SER A 17 14.54 4.17 2.41
CA SER A 17 13.26 4.69 2.91
C SER A 17 12.03 4.11 2.21
N ILE A 18 12.06 3.89 0.88
CA ILE A 18 10.96 3.20 0.18
C ILE A 18 10.91 1.72 0.55
N THR A 19 12.08 1.08 0.66
CA THR A 19 12.14 -0.33 1.06
C THR A 19 11.59 -0.53 2.46
N ALA A 20 11.86 0.39 3.39
CA ALA A 20 11.28 0.38 4.74
C ALA A 20 9.76 0.57 4.69
N PHE A 21 9.26 1.56 3.96
CA PHE A 21 7.82 1.75 3.74
C PHE A 21 7.13 0.49 3.19
N LYS A 22 7.71 -0.14 2.16
CA LYS A 22 7.18 -1.40 1.61
C LYS A 22 7.19 -2.54 2.63
N LYS A 23 8.16 -2.59 3.54
CA LYS A 23 8.19 -3.60 4.61
C LYS A 23 7.09 -3.35 5.64
N GLU A 24 6.80 -2.11 5.99
CA GLU A 24 5.68 -1.79 6.88
C GLU A 24 4.32 -2.08 6.25
N LEU A 25 4.13 -1.77 4.96
CA LEU A 25 2.93 -2.19 4.25
C LEU A 25 2.79 -3.73 4.20
N LYS A 26 3.90 -4.46 4.07
CA LYS A 26 3.90 -5.91 4.18
C LYS A 26 3.61 -6.37 5.61
N ALA A 27 3.97 -5.61 6.64
CA ALA A 27 3.60 -5.98 8.00
C ALA A 27 2.08 -5.96 8.20
N LEU A 28 1.35 -5.10 7.48
CA LEU A 28 -0.12 -5.13 7.45
C LEU A 28 -0.71 -6.40 6.82
N SER A 29 0.08 -7.23 6.11
CA SER A 29 -0.42 -8.51 5.59
C SER A 29 -0.53 -9.61 6.65
N PHE A 30 0.04 -9.41 7.84
CA PHE A 30 0.02 -10.45 8.87
C PHE A 30 -1.35 -10.59 9.56
N GLU A 31 -2.19 -9.56 9.49
CA GLU A 31 -3.51 -9.57 10.10
C GLU A 31 -4.58 -9.13 9.10
N PRO A 32 -5.68 -9.90 8.94
CA PRO A 32 -6.81 -9.46 8.16
C PRO A 32 -7.50 -8.27 8.81
N ILE A 33 -8.03 -7.38 7.98
CA ILE A 33 -8.87 -6.27 8.42
C ILE A 33 -10.32 -6.67 8.20
N TYR A 34 -11.06 -6.75 9.30
CA TYR A 34 -12.48 -7.07 9.28
C TYR A 34 -13.33 -5.81 9.16
N GLY A 35 -14.47 -5.93 8.48
CA GLY A 35 -15.45 -4.86 8.34
C GLY A 35 -16.81 -5.36 7.89
N GLU A 36 -17.81 -4.50 8.03
CA GLU A 36 -19.20 -4.79 7.61
C GLU A 36 -19.36 -4.81 6.08
N SER A 37 -18.42 -4.20 5.37
CA SER A 37 -18.38 -4.19 3.91
C SER A 37 -16.94 -4.04 3.39
N ILE A 38 -16.71 -4.39 2.12
CA ILE A 38 -15.45 -4.10 1.43
C ILE A 38 -15.09 -2.61 1.53
N LYS A 39 -16.09 -1.71 1.45
CA LYS A 39 -15.87 -0.27 1.53
C LYS A 39 -15.31 0.17 2.89
N ASP A 40 -15.83 -0.37 3.99
CA ASP A 40 -15.31 -0.11 5.35
C ASP A 40 -13.83 -0.54 5.45
N ILE A 41 -13.51 -1.73 4.94
CA ILE A 41 -12.14 -2.25 4.94
C ILE A 41 -11.21 -1.36 4.10
N ILE A 42 -11.65 -0.92 2.91
CA ILE A 42 -10.90 0.01 2.07
C ILE A 42 -10.61 1.30 2.83
N THR A 43 -11.61 1.88 3.50
CA THR A 43 -11.42 3.11 4.30
C THR A 43 -10.38 2.91 5.40
N ARG A 44 -10.45 1.80 6.16
CA ARG A 44 -9.47 1.48 7.20
C ARG A 44 -8.06 1.27 6.64
N LEU A 45 -7.94 0.57 5.51
CA LEU A 45 -6.67 0.37 4.81
C LEU A 45 -6.06 1.70 4.36
N THR A 46 -6.86 2.56 3.73
CA THR A 46 -6.45 3.89 3.29
C THR A 46 -5.87 4.71 4.43
N VAL A 47 -6.58 4.79 5.56
CA VAL A 47 -6.13 5.53 6.75
C VAL A 47 -4.79 4.97 7.26
N LYS A 48 -4.67 3.64 7.42
CA LYS A 48 -3.40 3.01 7.85
C LYS A 48 -2.24 3.29 6.90
N ILE A 49 -2.48 3.24 5.59
CA ILE A 49 -1.45 3.51 4.57
C ILE A 49 -1.01 4.98 4.64
N GLU A 50 -1.94 5.91 4.82
CA GLU A 50 -1.64 7.33 4.99
C GLU A 50 -0.86 7.62 6.27
N GLU A 51 -1.23 6.99 7.39
CA GLU A 51 -0.51 7.07 8.66
C GLU A 51 0.94 6.61 8.52
N ILE A 52 1.17 5.44 7.92
CA ILE A 52 2.52 4.94 7.63
C ILE A 52 3.26 5.93 6.73
N ALA A 53 2.64 6.38 5.63
CA ALA A 53 3.27 7.30 4.68
C ALA A 53 3.68 8.63 5.33
N ASN A 54 2.87 9.14 6.27
CA ASN A 54 3.15 10.38 7.01
C ASN A 54 4.42 10.27 7.87
N GLN A 55 4.72 9.10 8.44
CA GLN A 55 5.97 8.88 9.19
C GLN A 55 7.21 9.11 8.31
N TYR A 56 7.09 8.81 7.01
CA TYR A 56 8.13 9.03 6.00
C TYR A 56 8.06 10.38 5.31
N LYS A 57 7.08 11.23 5.68
CA LYS A 57 6.77 12.53 5.03
C LYS A 57 6.44 12.35 3.54
N TYR A 58 5.74 11.26 3.22
CA TYR A 58 5.20 11.00 1.90
C TYR A 58 3.74 11.40 1.83
N THR A 59 3.27 11.78 0.66
CA THR A 59 1.84 11.94 0.37
C THR A 59 1.40 10.81 -0.53
N VAL A 60 0.29 10.15 -0.20
CA VAL A 60 -0.26 9.04 -0.98
C VAL A 60 -1.35 9.59 -1.89
N GLU A 61 -1.30 9.24 -3.17
CA GLU A 61 -2.41 9.40 -4.11
C GLU A 61 -2.98 8.01 -4.39
N PHE A 62 -4.22 7.79 -4.01
CA PHE A 62 -4.96 6.57 -4.34
C PHE A 62 -5.54 6.69 -5.75
N PRO A 63 -5.62 5.59 -6.50
CA PRO A 63 -6.22 5.61 -7.83
C PRO A 63 -7.73 5.78 -7.74
N GLU A 64 -8.35 6.35 -8.78
CA GLU A 64 -9.82 6.45 -8.87
C GLU A 64 -10.48 5.06 -8.99
N LYS A 65 -9.77 4.09 -9.56
CA LYS A 65 -10.23 2.72 -9.77
C LYS A 65 -9.10 1.72 -9.53
N ALA A 66 -9.46 0.56 -9.02
CA ALA A 66 -8.57 -0.59 -8.93
C ALA A 66 -8.78 -1.52 -10.13
N GLU A 67 -7.77 -2.32 -10.45
CA GLU A 67 -7.98 -3.52 -11.26
C GLU A 67 -8.63 -4.58 -10.36
N ILE A 68 -9.65 -5.28 -10.88
CA ILE A 68 -10.48 -6.20 -10.10
C ILE A 68 -10.57 -7.53 -10.85
N GLU A 69 -10.34 -8.62 -10.12
CA GLU A 69 -10.53 -9.99 -10.57
C GLU A 69 -11.33 -10.75 -9.49
N ALA A 70 -12.16 -11.70 -9.89
CA ALA A 70 -12.99 -12.48 -8.97
C ALA A 70 -12.89 -13.97 -9.29
N GLU A 71 -12.75 -14.79 -8.25
CA GLU A 71 -12.67 -16.24 -8.33
C GLU A 71 -13.57 -16.84 -7.24
N GLY A 72 -14.76 -17.29 -7.63
CA GLY A 72 -15.80 -17.68 -6.68
C GLY A 72 -16.20 -16.51 -5.77
N ASP A 73 -16.10 -16.71 -4.45
CA ASP A 73 -16.43 -15.70 -3.43
C ASP A 73 -15.23 -14.84 -3.00
N ILE A 74 -14.11 -14.93 -3.74
CA ILE A 74 -12.88 -14.19 -3.47
C ILE A 74 -12.70 -13.09 -4.50
N TYR A 75 -12.46 -11.87 -4.02
CA TYR A 75 -12.20 -10.70 -4.86
C TYR A 75 -10.77 -10.21 -4.69
N TYR A 76 -10.06 -10.06 -5.80
CA TYR A 76 -8.70 -9.56 -5.84
C TYR A 76 -8.67 -8.15 -6.43
N PHE A 77 -8.08 -7.23 -5.68
CA PHE A 77 -7.92 -5.84 -6.07
C PHE A 77 -6.45 -5.50 -6.20
N ILE A 78 -6.09 -4.80 -7.27
CA ILE A 78 -4.76 -4.21 -7.43
C ILE A 78 -4.92 -2.69 -7.41
N TYR A 79 -4.40 -2.06 -6.36
CA TYR A 79 -4.38 -0.61 -6.19
C TYR A 79 -3.03 -0.03 -6.59
N PRO A 80 -2.94 0.64 -7.75
CA PRO A 80 -1.75 1.39 -8.15
C PRO A 80 -1.60 2.72 -7.36
N ILE A 81 -1.15 2.65 -6.11
CA ILE A 81 -0.92 3.85 -5.29
C ILE A 81 0.32 4.63 -5.75
N THR A 82 0.25 5.96 -5.73
CA THR A 82 1.38 6.84 -6.05
C THR A 82 1.87 7.54 -4.80
N LEU A 83 3.13 7.31 -4.43
CA LEU A 83 3.81 8.03 -3.37
C LEU A 83 4.49 9.28 -3.93
N LYS A 84 4.08 10.45 -3.47
CA LYS A 84 4.82 11.69 -3.64
C LYS A 84 5.80 11.85 -2.50
N THR A 85 7.06 11.99 -2.86
CA THR A 85 8.16 12.26 -1.92
C THR A 85 8.76 13.63 -2.26
N LYS A 86 9.64 14.13 -1.39
CA LYS A 86 10.38 15.39 -1.65
C LYS A 86 11.17 15.39 -2.96
N THR A 87 11.54 14.21 -3.46
CA THR A 87 12.44 14.05 -4.60
C THR A 87 11.75 13.53 -5.86
N GLY A 88 10.45 13.26 -5.81
CA GLY A 88 9.70 12.77 -6.97
C GLY A 88 8.56 11.84 -6.59
N LYS A 89 7.96 11.21 -7.60
CA LYS A 89 6.84 10.27 -7.46
C LYS A 89 7.30 8.83 -7.66
N LYS A 90 6.72 7.90 -6.89
CA LYS A 90 6.93 6.46 -7.07
C LYS A 90 5.60 5.73 -7.02
N LYS A 91 5.36 4.87 -8.01
CA LYS A 91 4.19 3.99 -8.05
C LYS A 91 4.48 2.68 -7.32
N ILE A 92 3.54 2.22 -6.51
CA ILE A 92 3.55 0.93 -5.81
C ILE A 92 2.21 0.24 -6.12
N TYR A 93 2.24 -1.07 -6.31
CA TYR A 93 1.05 -1.87 -6.55
C TYR A 93 0.72 -2.65 -5.29
N LEU A 94 -0.41 -2.32 -4.68
CA LEU A 94 -0.94 -3.01 -3.52
C LEU A 94 -1.96 -4.05 -3.97
N HIS A 95 -1.66 -5.32 -3.75
CA HIS A 95 -2.58 -6.42 -4.00
C HIS A 95 -3.34 -6.70 -2.70
N VAL A 96 -4.66 -6.67 -2.76
CA VAL A 96 -5.55 -6.92 -1.63
C VAL A 96 -6.57 -7.96 -2.04
N GLN A 97 -6.78 -8.95 -1.19
CA GLN A 97 -7.83 -9.94 -1.32
C GLN A 97 -8.95 -9.61 -0.34
N TYR A 98 -10.20 -9.71 -0.80
CA TYR A 98 -11.39 -9.63 0.04
C TYR A 98 -12.17 -10.93 -0.07
N LEU A 99 -12.67 -11.42 1.06
CA LEU A 99 -13.50 -12.61 1.14
C LEU A 99 -14.55 -12.43 2.24
N MET A 100 -15.71 -13.05 2.05
CA MET A 100 -16.73 -13.13 3.11
C MET A 100 -16.30 -14.19 4.12
N TYR A 101 -16.18 -13.81 5.39
CA TYR A 101 -15.68 -14.67 6.47
C TYR A 101 -16.80 -15.26 7.32
N ASP A 102 -17.89 -14.51 7.51
CA ASP A 102 -19.12 -14.92 8.19
C ASP A 102 -20.33 -14.30 7.46
N GLN A 103 -21.56 -14.76 7.73
CA GLN A 103 -22.80 -14.46 6.99
C GLN A 103 -23.09 -12.95 6.75
N SER A 104 -22.36 -12.04 7.39
CA SER A 104 -22.42 -10.60 7.11
C SER A 104 -21.09 -9.86 7.34
N GLN A 105 -19.96 -10.56 7.42
CA GLN A 105 -18.66 -9.95 7.68
C GLN A 105 -17.66 -10.22 6.56
N TRP A 106 -16.94 -9.17 6.19
CA TRP A 106 -15.87 -9.22 5.21
C TRP A 106 -14.52 -9.19 5.92
N ALA A 107 -13.56 -9.90 5.33
CA ALA A 107 -12.16 -9.82 5.67
C ALA A 107 -11.38 -9.33 4.44
N GLY A 108 -10.47 -8.38 4.65
CA GLY A 108 -9.53 -7.92 3.63
C GLY A 108 -8.09 -8.12 4.08
N MET A 109 -7.25 -8.63 3.19
CA MET A 109 -5.86 -8.93 3.47
C MET A 109 -4.96 -8.43 2.35
N ILE A 110 -3.89 -7.73 2.68
CA ILE A 110 -2.84 -7.41 1.70
C ILE A 110 -2.12 -8.69 1.34
N THR A 111 -2.13 -9.08 0.08
CA THR A 111 -1.46 -10.29 -0.42
C THR A 111 -0.15 -9.97 -1.13
N GLY A 112 0.10 -8.71 -1.46
CA GLY A 112 1.33 -8.31 -2.13
C GLY A 112 1.56 -6.80 -2.16
N VAL A 113 2.84 -6.41 -2.10
CA VAL A 113 3.31 -5.04 -2.27
C VAL A 113 4.45 -5.06 -3.29
N LYS A 114 4.18 -4.56 -4.51
CA LYS A 114 5.14 -4.57 -5.64
C LYS A 114 5.64 -3.17 -5.98
#